data_AF-A0A0X8D7M0-F1
#
_entry.id   AF-A0A0X8D7M0-F1
#
_cell.length_a   1.000
_cell.length_b   1.000
_cell.length_c   1.000
_cell.angle_alpha   90.00
_cell.angle_beta   90.00
_cell.angle_gamma   90.00
#
_symmetry.space_group_name_H-M   'P 1'
#
loop_
_entity.id
_entity.type
_entity.pdbx_description
1 polymer ?
#
loop_
_entity_poly.entity_id
_entity_poly.type
_entity_poly.pdbx_seq_one_letter_code
_entity_poly.pdbx_strand_id
1 'polypeptide(L)'
;MRLRMRVEWSRGSPYRYAWEGRGLRFVGQDRPAPVNYGLVEGLLNPADGEEVDAVYLGPPLSPGEEAEGLVLGMVALADGDHKLLLAQSPEGLDPQEAARLLAWFSPERRPTLLGPEEARAWVQDLKERQDRRLGAFLGLAVGDALGAQVEGLPKGTFPEVREMKGGGPHRLPPGFWTDDTSQALCLAESLLQRGFDPKDQMDRYLRWYREGYRSATGVCFGLGHATRRALERYAATGDPYAGDEAGAGNGPLMRLAPLVLAYENHPDLLSLARRAARTTHGAREALEATEVLAWLLREALRGAPKEALLALKPFRGADLHPALRRVVEGGFWEAPEEGPGYAPGTLAAALWAFARGRDFEEGMRLAVNLGGDADTVGAVYGQLAGAYYGLGAIPGRWLRPLHLREELEALALALYRMSMASPRE
;
A
#
# COMPACT_ATOMS: atom_id res chain seq x y z
N MET A 1 3.82 -24.42 -10.19
CA MET A 1 4.34 -23.04 -10.03
C MET A 1 5.86 -23.09 -10.12
N ARG A 2 6.46 -22.19 -10.90
CA ARG A 2 7.92 -21.99 -10.92
C ARG A 2 8.24 -20.64 -10.27
N LEU A 3 9.36 -20.58 -9.58
CA LEU A 3 9.90 -19.36 -9.02
C LEU A 3 11.36 -19.23 -9.43
N ARG A 4 11.83 -17.99 -9.45
CA ARG A 4 13.23 -17.66 -9.65
C ARG A 4 13.82 -17.22 -8.32
N MET A 5 15.02 -17.67 -8.05
CA MET A 5 15.80 -17.22 -6.91
C MET A 5 17.17 -16.70 -7.36
N ARG A 6 17.73 -15.80 -6.55
CA ARG A 6 19.11 -15.34 -6.63
C ARG A 6 19.95 -16.16 -5.66
N VAL A 7 21.04 -16.75 -6.12
CA VAL A 7 21.92 -17.56 -5.25
C VAL A 7 22.82 -16.63 -4.41
N GLU A 8 22.88 -16.86 -3.11
CA GLU A 8 23.73 -16.13 -2.16
C GLU A 8 24.79 -17.03 -1.51
N TRP A 9 24.53 -18.34 -1.47
CA TRP A 9 25.42 -19.31 -0.87
C TRP A 9 25.38 -20.62 -1.65
N SER A 10 26.49 -20.92 -2.32
CA SER A 10 26.64 -22.10 -3.18
C SER A 10 26.70 -23.40 -2.37
N ARG A 11 26.09 -24.47 -2.89
CA ARG A 11 26.23 -25.83 -2.36
C ARG A 11 27.71 -26.21 -2.20
N GLY A 12 28.07 -26.72 -1.03
CA GLY A 12 29.42 -27.17 -0.69
C GLY A 12 30.43 -26.05 -0.39
N SER A 13 30.06 -24.78 -0.56
CA SER A 13 30.92 -23.64 -0.22
C SER A 13 30.77 -23.26 1.25
N PRO A 14 31.85 -22.92 1.97
CA PRO A 14 31.76 -22.29 3.29
C PRO A 14 31.52 -20.78 3.21
N TYR A 15 31.68 -20.15 2.04
CA TYR A 15 31.59 -18.70 1.86
C TYR A 15 30.15 -18.25 1.60
N ARG A 16 29.66 -17.35 2.44
CA ARG A 16 28.31 -16.78 2.37
C ARG A 16 28.36 -15.33 1.86
N TYR A 17 27.43 -15.01 0.97
CA TYR A 17 27.19 -13.67 0.46
C TYR A 17 25.77 -13.22 0.82
N ALA A 18 25.50 -11.94 0.62
CA ALA A 18 24.16 -11.37 0.62
C ALA A 18 24.01 -10.54 -0.66
N TRP A 19 22.85 -10.60 -1.28
CA TRP A 19 22.50 -9.80 -2.42
C TRP A 19 21.98 -8.44 -1.96
N GLU A 20 22.65 -7.36 -2.35
CA GLU A 20 22.27 -5.99 -2.00
C GLU A 20 22.14 -5.14 -3.26
N GLY A 21 20.90 -4.81 -3.61
CA GLY A 21 20.58 -4.01 -4.79
C GLY A 21 20.96 -4.69 -6.11
N ARG A 22 22.21 -4.49 -6.56
CA ARG A 22 22.75 -5.08 -7.81
C ARG A 22 24.08 -5.79 -7.61
N GLY A 23 24.51 -6.01 -6.38
CA GLY A 23 25.83 -6.57 -6.08
C GLY A 23 25.80 -7.61 -4.96
N LEU A 24 26.86 -8.43 -4.92
CA LEU A 24 27.10 -9.37 -3.84
C LEU A 24 27.99 -8.71 -2.79
N ARG A 25 27.57 -8.77 -1.54
CA ARG A 25 28.39 -8.44 -0.39
C ARG A 25 28.83 -9.73 0.31
N PHE A 26 30.13 -9.87 0.58
CA PHE A 26 30.62 -10.96 1.40
C PHE A 26 30.12 -10.79 2.84
N VAL A 27 29.53 -11.86 3.40
CA VAL A 27 28.95 -11.85 4.76
C VAL A 27 29.89 -12.55 5.74
N GLY A 28 30.47 -13.68 5.35
CA GLY A 28 31.34 -14.46 6.24
C GLY A 28 31.55 -15.90 5.79
N GLN A 29 32.07 -16.71 6.70
CA GLN A 29 32.27 -18.15 6.52
C GLN A 29 31.48 -18.94 7.55
N ASP A 30 30.91 -20.06 7.15
CA ASP A 30 30.16 -20.99 8.01
C ASP A 30 30.32 -22.44 7.48
N ARG A 31 29.70 -23.43 8.14
CA ARG A 31 29.67 -24.82 7.70
C ARG A 31 29.15 -24.90 6.25
N PRO A 32 29.79 -25.69 5.36
CA PRO A 32 29.39 -25.77 3.96
C PRO A 32 27.89 -26.02 3.78
N ALA A 33 27.23 -25.20 2.94
CA ALA A 33 25.80 -25.35 2.69
C ALA A 33 25.51 -26.67 1.97
N PRO A 34 24.52 -27.47 2.41
CA PRO A 34 24.16 -28.72 1.74
C PRO A 34 23.42 -28.50 0.40
N VAL A 35 23.01 -27.27 0.13
CA VAL A 35 22.16 -26.82 -0.98
C VAL A 35 22.66 -25.47 -1.51
N ASN A 36 22.17 -25.06 -2.69
CA ASN A 36 22.31 -23.66 -3.09
C ASN A 36 21.23 -22.87 -2.35
N TYR A 37 21.61 -21.84 -1.61
CA TYR A 37 20.72 -21.02 -0.80
C TYR A 37 20.72 -19.59 -1.33
N GLY A 38 19.59 -18.90 -1.18
CA GLY A 38 19.46 -17.49 -1.48
C GLY A 38 17.99 -17.06 -1.34
N LEU A 39 17.52 -16.16 -2.19
CA LEU A 39 16.23 -15.49 -2.00
C LEU A 39 15.37 -15.43 -3.27
N VAL A 40 14.05 -15.29 -3.10
CA VAL A 40 13.08 -15.03 -4.16
C VAL A 40 12.82 -13.53 -4.23
N GLU A 41 13.46 -12.86 -5.19
CA GLU A 41 13.39 -11.41 -5.37
C GLU A 41 11.93 -10.92 -5.45
N GLY A 42 11.61 -9.87 -4.68
CA GLY A 42 10.31 -9.22 -4.67
C GLY A 42 9.20 -9.94 -3.89
N LEU A 43 9.42 -11.15 -3.34
CA LEU A 43 8.45 -11.83 -2.49
C LEU A 43 8.82 -11.63 -1.02
N LEU A 44 7.98 -10.99 -0.22
CA LEU A 44 8.34 -10.59 1.14
C LEU A 44 7.88 -11.56 2.21
N ASN A 45 8.77 -11.84 3.17
CA ASN A 45 8.55 -12.69 4.32
C ASN A 45 8.02 -11.88 5.51
N PRO A 46 6.84 -12.20 6.06
CA PRO A 46 6.29 -11.51 7.23
C PRO A 46 7.07 -11.67 8.52
N ALA A 47 7.97 -12.67 8.61
CA ALA A 47 8.74 -12.94 9.82
C ALA A 47 9.75 -11.83 10.13
N ASP A 48 10.35 -11.24 9.10
CA ASP A 48 11.43 -10.26 9.22
C ASP A 48 11.31 -9.07 8.24
N GLY A 49 10.41 -9.15 7.26
CA GLY A 49 10.22 -8.14 6.22
C GLY A 49 11.23 -8.22 5.07
N GLU A 50 12.11 -9.23 5.07
CA GLU A 50 13.08 -9.48 4.01
C GLU A 50 12.49 -10.34 2.89
N GLU A 51 13.26 -10.58 1.83
CA GLU A 51 12.82 -11.44 0.73
C GLU A 51 12.79 -12.91 1.17
N VAL A 52 11.79 -13.65 0.69
CA VAL A 52 11.61 -15.06 1.05
C VAL A 52 12.83 -15.86 0.63
N ASP A 53 13.47 -16.48 1.61
CA ASP A 53 14.58 -17.37 1.33
C ASP A 53 14.12 -18.64 0.60
N ALA A 54 15.00 -19.15 -0.25
CA ALA A 54 14.82 -20.36 -1.01
C ALA A 54 16.10 -21.19 -1.04
N VAL A 55 15.90 -22.50 -1.20
CA VAL A 55 16.96 -23.44 -1.49
C VAL A 55 16.71 -24.10 -2.84
N TYR A 56 17.75 -24.18 -3.66
CA TYR A 56 17.72 -24.83 -4.96
C TYR A 56 18.46 -26.16 -4.93
N LEU A 57 17.74 -27.22 -5.29
CA LEU A 57 18.24 -28.58 -5.39
C LEU A 57 18.85 -28.79 -6.76
N GLY A 58 20.14 -29.08 -6.78
CA GLY A 58 20.88 -29.27 -8.02
C GLY A 58 22.39 -29.27 -7.81
N PRO A 59 23.16 -29.19 -8.91
CA PRO A 59 24.59 -28.96 -8.84
C PRO A 59 24.91 -27.60 -8.19
N PRO A 60 26.12 -27.39 -7.67
CA PRO A 60 26.55 -26.08 -7.16
C PRO A 60 26.39 -24.97 -8.21
N LEU A 61 25.89 -23.81 -7.78
CA LEU A 61 25.71 -22.61 -8.58
C LEU A 61 26.51 -21.45 -7.97
N SER A 62 27.04 -20.55 -8.78
CA SER A 62 27.83 -19.43 -8.24
C SER A 62 26.92 -18.41 -7.53
N PRO A 63 27.38 -17.77 -6.43
CA PRO A 63 26.69 -16.62 -5.87
C PRO A 63 26.44 -15.55 -6.95
N GLY A 64 25.24 -14.97 -6.95
CA GLY A 64 24.74 -14.00 -7.93
C GLY A 64 24.02 -14.61 -9.14
N GLU A 65 24.18 -15.92 -9.38
CA GLU A 65 23.45 -16.61 -10.45
C GLU A 65 21.94 -16.67 -10.17
N GLU A 66 21.14 -16.63 -11.24
CA GLU A 66 19.71 -16.91 -11.19
C GLU A 66 19.46 -18.39 -11.36
N ALA A 67 18.61 -18.93 -10.50
CA ALA A 67 18.09 -20.28 -10.63
C ALA A 67 16.56 -20.24 -10.71
N GLU A 68 16.00 -20.83 -11.76
CA GLU A 68 14.54 -21.04 -11.87
C GLU A 68 14.20 -22.49 -11.59
N GLY A 69 13.22 -22.73 -10.72
CA GLY A 69 12.81 -24.06 -10.31
C GLY A 69 11.31 -24.19 -10.02
N LEU A 70 10.82 -25.43 -10.10
CA LEU A 70 9.50 -25.83 -9.62
C LEU A 70 9.47 -25.77 -8.09
N VAL A 71 8.37 -25.25 -7.54
CA VAL A 71 8.12 -25.32 -6.09
C VAL A 71 7.73 -26.75 -5.72
N LEU A 72 8.64 -27.43 -5.01
CA LEU A 72 8.49 -28.81 -4.53
C LEU A 72 7.95 -28.88 -3.10
N GLY A 73 8.12 -27.81 -2.32
CA GLY A 73 7.71 -27.74 -0.92
C GLY A 73 8.36 -26.57 -0.21
N MET A 74 8.38 -26.64 1.11
CA MET A 74 9.14 -25.69 1.93
C MET A 74 9.66 -26.33 3.21
N VAL A 75 10.76 -25.78 3.73
CA VAL A 75 11.16 -25.99 5.12
C VAL A 75 10.42 -24.95 5.96
N ALA A 76 9.40 -25.41 6.67
CA ALA A 76 8.68 -24.62 7.66
C ALA A 76 9.46 -24.55 8.97
N LEU A 77 9.48 -23.36 9.58
CA LEU A 77 10.25 -23.03 10.77
C LEU A 77 9.32 -22.36 11.79
N ALA A 78 9.55 -22.63 13.07
CA ALA A 78 8.69 -22.16 14.18
C ALA A 78 8.69 -20.63 14.35
N ASP A 79 9.70 -19.95 13.83
CA ASP A 79 9.82 -18.48 13.82
C ASP A 79 9.14 -17.83 12.61
N GLY A 80 8.55 -18.61 11.70
CA GLY A 80 7.89 -18.10 10.49
C GLY A 80 8.83 -17.86 9.31
N ASP A 81 10.15 -17.96 9.50
CA ASP A 81 11.14 -17.62 8.48
C ASP A 81 11.42 -18.80 7.52
N HIS A 82 10.37 -19.24 6.82
CA HIS A 82 10.37 -20.45 6.00
C HIS A 82 11.29 -20.37 4.77
N LYS A 83 11.77 -21.53 4.30
CA LYS A 83 12.61 -21.65 3.10
C LYS A 83 11.89 -22.42 2.00
N LEU A 84 11.71 -21.82 0.82
CA LEU A 84 11.11 -22.51 -0.33
C LEU A 84 12.06 -23.55 -0.92
N LEU A 85 11.53 -24.71 -1.31
CA LEU A 85 12.30 -25.77 -1.98
C LEU A 85 12.06 -25.71 -3.48
N LEU A 86 13.11 -25.42 -4.24
CA LEU A 86 13.09 -25.28 -5.70
C LEU A 86 13.96 -26.35 -6.38
N ALA A 87 13.51 -26.89 -7.51
CA ALA A 87 14.30 -27.82 -8.33
C ALA A 87 13.95 -27.75 -9.82
N GLN A 88 14.80 -28.26 -10.70
CA GLN A 88 14.48 -28.36 -12.13
C GLN A 88 13.39 -29.41 -12.42
N SER A 89 13.48 -30.56 -11.76
CA SER A 89 12.61 -31.72 -11.94
C SER A 89 11.53 -31.75 -10.85
N PRO A 90 10.32 -32.29 -11.13
CA PRO A 90 9.31 -32.53 -10.11
C PRO A 90 9.65 -33.71 -9.18
N GLU A 91 10.74 -34.44 -9.43
CA GLU A 91 11.24 -35.47 -8.53
C GLU A 91 11.48 -34.87 -7.14
N GLY A 92 10.84 -35.44 -6.11
CA GLY A 92 10.96 -34.99 -4.74
C GLY A 92 12.37 -35.17 -4.18
N LEU A 93 12.66 -34.52 -3.05
CA LEU A 93 13.92 -34.75 -2.32
C LEU A 93 14.05 -36.23 -1.93
N ASP A 94 15.23 -36.80 -2.18
CA ASP A 94 15.61 -38.08 -1.57
C ASP A 94 15.53 -37.99 -0.04
N PRO A 95 15.01 -39.01 0.68
CA PRO A 95 14.88 -38.96 2.13
C PRO A 95 16.17 -38.66 2.91
N GLN A 96 17.34 -39.08 2.42
CA GLN A 96 18.61 -38.79 3.08
C GLN A 96 19.08 -37.36 2.81
N GLU A 97 18.80 -36.80 1.63
CA GLU A 97 19.03 -35.38 1.35
C GLU A 97 18.09 -34.50 2.16
N ALA A 98 16.82 -34.89 2.30
CA ALA A 98 15.84 -34.25 3.17
C ALA A 98 16.30 -34.20 4.64
N ALA A 99 16.76 -35.34 5.18
CA ALA A 99 17.28 -35.40 6.55
C ALA A 99 18.50 -34.49 6.75
N ARG A 100 19.42 -34.45 5.76
CA ARG A 100 20.60 -33.56 5.78
C ARG A 100 20.22 -32.09 5.74
N LEU A 101 19.24 -31.72 4.90
CA LEU A 101 18.74 -30.35 4.84
C LEU A 101 18.09 -29.92 6.15
N LEU A 102 17.23 -30.75 6.74
CA LEU A 102 16.58 -30.43 8.01
C LEU A 102 17.60 -30.27 9.16
N ALA A 103 18.62 -31.14 9.21
CA ALA A 103 19.70 -31.04 10.21
C ALA A 103 20.61 -29.81 10.03
N TRP A 104 20.51 -29.11 8.89
CA TRP A 104 21.24 -27.87 8.63
C TRP A 104 20.55 -26.63 9.24
N PHE A 105 19.33 -26.74 9.75
CA PHE A 105 18.69 -25.70 10.56
C PHE A 105 18.87 -25.97 12.05
N SER A 106 18.82 -24.92 12.86
CA SER A 106 18.91 -25.07 14.33
C SER A 106 17.72 -25.89 14.86
N PRO A 107 17.91 -26.87 15.76
CA PRO A 107 16.82 -27.68 16.31
C PRO A 107 15.71 -26.85 16.98
N GLU A 108 16.07 -25.71 17.57
CA GLU A 108 15.16 -24.77 18.25
C GLU A 108 14.14 -24.17 17.27
N ARG A 109 14.49 -24.04 15.99
CA ARG A 109 13.61 -23.56 14.91
C ARG A 109 12.61 -24.63 14.44
N ARG A 110 12.70 -25.87 14.94
CA ARG A 110 11.81 -27.01 14.66
C ARG A 110 11.53 -27.20 13.15
N PRO A 111 12.59 -27.40 12.34
CA PRO A 111 12.45 -27.50 10.89
C PRO A 111 11.58 -28.68 10.48
N THR A 112 10.56 -28.41 9.66
CA THR A 112 9.62 -29.41 9.14
C THR A 112 9.48 -29.27 7.64
N LEU A 113 9.45 -30.38 6.90
CA LEU A 113 9.15 -30.35 5.47
C LEU A 113 7.64 -30.34 5.24
N LEU A 114 7.18 -29.33 4.50
CA LEU A 114 5.83 -29.25 3.99
C LEU A 114 5.81 -29.45 2.48
N GLY A 115 4.69 -30.00 1.98
CA GLY A 115 4.51 -30.37 0.60
C GLY A 115 4.37 -29.19 -0.37
N PRO A 116 4.29 -29.49 -1.67
CA PRO A 116 4.18 -28.47 -2.71
C PRO A 116 2.88 -27.69 -2.64
N GLU A 117 1.79 -28.26 -2.11
CA GLU A 117 0.50 -27.59 -2.00
C GLU A 117 0.54 -26.50 -0.94
N GLU A 118 1.05 -26.81 0.25
CA GLU A 118 1.22 -25.87 1.36
C GLU A 118 2.17 -24.74 1.00
N ALA A 119 3.31 -25.07 0.38
CA ALA A 119 4.27 -24.06 -0.08
C ALA A 119 3.66 -23.14 -1.15
N ARG A 120 2.87 -23.69 -2.09
CA ARG A 120 2.18 -22.88 -3.10
C ARG A 120 1.12 -21.99 -2.50
N ALA A 121 0.34 -22.49 -1.55
CA ALA A 121 -0.66 -21.71 -0.84
C ALA A 121 0.00 -20.53 -0.10
N TRP A 122 1.10 -20.79 0.62
CA TRP A 122 1.85 -19.74 1.32
C TRP A 122 2.39 -18.68 0.36
N VAL A 123 3.00 -19.06 -0.75
CA VAL A 123 3.48 -18.08 -1.76
C VAL A 123 2.35 -17.25 -2.34
N GLN A 124 1.18 -17.85 -2.61
CA GLN A 124 0.03 -17.10 -3.13
C GLN A 124 -0.50 -16.10 -2.10
N ASP A 125 -0.58 -16.50 -0.85
CA ASP A 125 -0.98 -15.66 0.28
C ASP A 125 0.01 -14.48 0.49
N LEU A 126 1.32 -14.71 0.36
CA LEU A 126 2.33 -13.63 0.36
C LEU A 126 2.14 -12.63 -0.78
N LYS A 127 1.92 -13.14 -2.01
CA LYS A 127 1.66 -12.30 -3.19
C LYS A 127 0.38 -11.50 -3.03
N GLU A 128 -0.69 -12.12 -2.53
CA GLU A 128 -1.96 -11.46 -2.27
C GLU A 128 -1.80 -10.33 -1.25
N ARG A 129 -1.05 -10.57 -0.16
CA ARG A 129 -0.74 -9.53 0.82
C ARG A 129 -0.07 -8.32 0.18
N GLN A 130 0.99 -8.53 -0.61
CA GLN A 130 1.68 -7.44 -1.32
C GLN A 130 0.76 -6.74 -2.33
N ASP A 131 -0.04 -7.51 -3.07
CA ASP A 131 -0.97 -7.02 -4.10
C ASP A 131 -2.00 -6.05 -3.53
N ARG A 132 -2.50 -6.30 -2.31
CA ARG A 132 -3.41 -5.38 -1.60
C ARG A 132 -2.76 -4.05 -1.22
N ARG A 133 -1.51 -4.07 -0.76
CA ARG A 133 -0.79 -2.83 -0.35
C ARG A 133 -0.44 -1.99 -1.58
N LEU A 134 0.07 -2.64 -2.63
CA LEU A 134 0.28 -2.01 -3.93
C LEU A 134 -1.03 -1.44 -4.48
N GLY A 135 -2.12 -2.22 -4.45
CA GLY A 135 -3.43 -1.81 -4.92
C GLY A 135 -3.93 -0.57 -4.20
N ALA A 136 -3.81 -0.50 -2.87
CA ALA A 136 -4.24 0.66 -2.10
C ALA A 136 -3.50 1.95 -2.49
N PHE A 137 -2.18 1.89 -2.62
CA PHE A 137 -1.39 3.11 -2.90
C PHE A 137 -1.48 3.51 -4.38
N LEU A 138 -1.43 2.57 -5.32
CA LEU A 138 -1.60 2.89 -6.74
C LEU A 138 -3.06 3.23 -7.08
N GLY A 139 -4.03 2.60 -6.41
CA GLY A 139 -5.44 2.90 -6.57
C GLY A 139 -5.77 4.35 -6.21
N LEU A 140 -5.14 4.90 -5.17
CA LEU A 140 -5.18 6.33 -4.83
C LEU A 140 -4.82 7.18 -6.05
N ALA A 141 -3.62 6.99 -6.61
CA ALA A 141 -3.10 7.79 -7.71
C ALA A 141 -3.88 7.58 -9.02
N VAL A 142 -4.38 6.37 -9.27
CA VAL A 142 -5.27 6.06 -10.40
C VAL A 142 -6.60 6.82 -10.26
N GLY A 143 -7.16 6.85 -9.05
CA GLY A 143 -8.43 7.52 -8.78
C GLY A 143 -8.33 9.04 -8.89
N ASP A 144 -7.28 9.60 -8.31
CA ASP A 144 -6.88 11.01 -8.46
C ASP A 144 -6.78 11.38 -9.95
N ALA A 145 -5.91 10.70 -10.72
CA ALA A 145 -5.69 11.01 -12.13
C ALA A 145 -6.93 10.83 -13.04
N LEU A 146 -7.85 9.93 -12.69
CA LEU A 146 -9.11 9.76 -13.42
C LEU A 146 -10.12 10.85 -13.05
N GLY A 147 -10.27 11.14 -11.75
CA GLY A 147 -11.22 12.14 -11.25
C GLY A 147 -10.83 13.56 -11.63
N ALA A 148 -9.53 13.87 -11.68
CA ALA A 148 -9.01 15.17 -12.08
C ALA A 148 -9.46 15.61 -13.48
N GLN A 149 -9.86 14.67 -14.35
CA GLN A 149 -10.37 14.98 -15.69
C GLN A 149 -11.70 15.75 -15.67
N VAL A 150 -12.48 15.62 -14.60
CA VAL A 150 -13.84 16.16 -14.46
C VAL A 150 -14.06 16.89 -13.14
N GLU A 151 -12.98 17.25 -12.45
CA GLU A 151 -13.00 18.10 -11.27
C GLU A 151 -13.77 19.41 -11.56
N GLY A 152 -14.69 19.76 -10.65
CA GLY A 152 -15.54 20.94 -10.71
C GLY A 152 -16.73 20.83 -11.68
N LEU A 153 -16.84 19.77 -12.49
CA LEU A 153 -17.97 19.60 -13.41
C LEU A 153 -19.20 19.06 -12.67
N PRO A 154 -20.42 19.60 -12.90
CA PRO A 154 -21.62 19.04 -12.30
C PRO A 154 -21.94 17.63 -12.83
N LYS A 155 -22.42 16.75 -11.96
CA LYS A 155 -22.81 15.38 -12.31
C LYS A 155 -23.76 15.35 -13.51
N GLY A 156 -23.52 14.44 -14.45
CA GLY A 156 -24.39 14.25 -15.63
C GLY A 156 -24.29 15.33 -16.71
N THR A 157 -23.37 16.29 -16.58
CA THR A 157 -23.16 17.35 -17.59
C THR A 157 -22.01 17.08 -18.56
N PHE A 158 -21.29 15.96 -18.37
CA PHE A 158 -20.16 15.56 -19.19
C PHE A 158 -20.30 14.10 -19.67
N PRO A 159 -19.67 13.71 -20.80
CA PRO A 159 -19.63 12.32 -21.22
C PRO A 159 -18.92 11.44 -20.19
N GLU A 160 -19.40 10.21 -20.01
CA GLU A 160 -18.86 9.28 -19.02
C GLU A 160 -17.33 9.13 -19.14
N VAL A 161 -16.61 9.38 -18.05
CA VAL A 161 -15.18 9.13 -17.93
C VAL A 161 -14.96 7.64 -17.74
N ARG A 162 -14.18 7.05 -18.65
CA ARG A 162 -13.92 5.60 -18.66
C ARG A 162 -12.45 5.23 -18.77
N GLU A 163 -11.60 6.17 -19.18
CA GLU A 163 -10.20 5.96 -19.54
C GLU A 163 -9.35 7.15 -19.09
N MET A 164 -8.04 6.94 -18.93
CA MET A 164 -7.09 8.00 -18.60
C MET A 164 -6.77 8.85 -19.82
N LYS A 165 -7.49 9.97 -19.99
CA LYS A 165 -7.27 10.91 -21.10
C LYS A 165 -6.56 12.19 -20.67
N GLY A 166 -6.42 12.42 -19.37
CA GLY A 166 -5.97 13.72 -18.85
C GLY A 166 -7.03 14.80 -19.11
N GLY A 167 -6.62 16.08 -19.12
CA GLY A 167 -7.52 17.22 -19.26
C GLY A 167 -7.83 17.86 -17.91
N GLY A 168 -9.12 18.06 -17.61
CA GLY A 168 -9.54 18.74 -16.40
C GLY A 168 -9.21 20.24 -16.36
N PRO A 169 -9.48 20.91 -15.23
CA PRO A 169 -9.22 22.34 -15.06
C PRO A 169 -7.73 22.70 -15.21
N HIS A 170 -6.84 21.74 -14.95
CA HIS A 170 -5.39 21.91 -14.98
C HIS A 170 -4.72 21.43 -16.28
N ARG A 171 -5.50 20.94 -17.26
CA ARG A 171 -5.01 20.45 -18.57
C ARG A 171 -3.88 19.41 -18.43
N LEU A 172 -4.07 18.47 -17.50
CA LEU A 172 -3.08 17.46 -17.17
C LEU A 172 -2.86 16.48 -18.34
N PRO A 173 -1.62 15.98 -18.54
CA PRO A 173 -1.40 14.81 -19.40
C PRO A 173 -2.15 13.57 -18.88
N PRO A 174 -2.41 12.57 -19.75
CA PRO A 174 -2.94 11.27 -19.30
C PRO A 174 -2.10 10.66 -18.17
N GLY A 175 -2.78 10.21 -17.10
CA GLY A 175 -2.15 9.53 -15.96
C GLY A 175 -1.44 10.44 -14.96
N PHE A 176 -1.49 11.77 -15.16
CA PHE A 176 -1.02 12.72 -14.16
C PHE A 176 -2.11 12.97 -13.11
N TRP A 177 -1.67 13.10 -11.87
CA TRP A 177 -2.46 13.24 -10.65
C TRP A 177 -2.20 14.61 -9.98
N THR A 178 -2.97 14.96 -8.95
CA THR A 178 -3.04 16.30 -8.32
C THR A 178 -2.30 16.38 -6.98
N ASP A 179 -2.72 17.28 -6.08
CA ASP A 179 -2.17 17.42 -4.74
C ASP A 179 -2.48 16.23 -3.83
N ASP A 180 -3.54 15.47 -4.11
CA ASP A 180 -3.90 14.23 -3.43
C ASP A 180 -2.71 13.27 -3.38
N THR A 181 -2.23 12.86 -4.56
CA THR A 181 -1.09 11.96 -4.70
C THR A 181 0.23 12.64 -4.31
N SER A 182 0.38 13.95 -4.56
CA SER A 182 1.59 14.69 -4.15
C SER A 182 1.80 14.63 -2.63
N GLN A 183 0.73 14.86 -1.85
CA GLN A 183 0.78 14.80 -0.39
C GLN A 183 0.89 13.35 0.12
N ALA A 184 0.29 12.37 -0.56
CA ALA A 184 0.49 10.96 -0.25
C ALA A 184 1.95 10.52 -0.44
N LEU A 185 2.62 10.96 -1.51
CA LEU A 185 4.05 10.72 -1.74
C LEU A 185 4.92 11.39 -0.66
N CYS A 186 4.63 12.64 -0.32
CA CYS A 186 5.34 13.35 0.75
C CYS A 186 5.20 12.61 2.10
N LEU A 187 3.99 12.11 2.41
CA LEU A 187 3.76 11.31 3.60
C LEU A 187 4.54 10.00 3.56
N ALA A 188 4.47 9.25 2.45
CA ALA A 188 5.18 7.98 2.28
C ALA A 188 6.68 8.13 2.54
N GLU A 189 7.32 9.15 1.97
CA GLU A 189 8.74 9.40 2.18
C GLU A 189 9.07 9.81 3.62
N SER A 190 8.22 10.62 4.26
CA SER A 190 8.40 11.00 5.66
C SER A 190 8.39 9.77 6.57
N LEU A 191 7.39 8.89 6.39
CA LEU A 191 7.25 7.67 7.17
C LEU A 191 8.45 6.73 7.02
N LEU A 192 8.92 6.52 5.79
CA LEU A 192 10.08 5.67 5.53
C LEU A 192 11.38 6.24 6.12
N GLN A 193 11.54 7.57 6.12
CA GLN A 193 12.78 8.20 6.55
C GLN A 193 12.84 8.45 8.06
N ARG A 194 11.70 8.77 8.69
CA ARG A 194 11.64 9.30 10.07
C ARG A 194 10.62 8.59 10.95
N GLY A 195 9.87 7.62 10.43
CA GLY A 195 8.68 7.13 11.11
C GLY A 195 7.58 8.20 11.16
N PHE A 196 6.73 8.13 12.18
CA PHE A 196 5.64 9.08 12.35
C PHE A 196 6.14 10.42 12.92
N ASP A 197 6.58 11.31 12.03
CA ASP A 197 7.06 12.66 12.36
C ASP A 197 6.20 13.74 11.68
N PRO A 198 5.18 14.30 12.36
CA PRO A 198 4.31 15.35 11.82
C PRO A 198 5.04 16.62 11.38
N LYS A 199 6.21 16.90 11.98
CA LYS A 199 7.00 18.07 11.60
C LYS A 199 7.65 17.85 10.24
N ASP A 200 8.30 16.71 10.05
CA ASP A 200 8.89 16.34 8.75
C ASP A 200 7.80 16.21 7.65
N GLN A 201 6.61 15.70 8.00
CA GLN A 201 5.45 15.71 7.10
C GLN A 201 5.12 17.12 6.62
N MET A 202 4.97 18.07 7.55
CA MET A 202 4.67 19.47 7.22
C MET A 202 5.81 20.16 6.47
N ASP A 203 7.08 19.86 6.78
CA ASP A 203 8.23 20.36 6.04
C ASP A 203 8.19 19.91 4.56
N ARG A 204 7.82 18.65 4.29
CA ARG A 204 7.67 18.13 2.92
C ARG A 204 6.48 18.74 2.20
N TYR A 205 5.33 18.87 2.86
CA TYR A 205 4.17 19.54 2.27
C TYR A 205 4.47 21.00 1.95
N LEU A 206 5.19 21.71 2.83
CA LEU A 206 5.61 23.08 2.60
C LEU A 206 6.62 23.19 1.44
N ARG A 207 7.53 22.21 1.31
CA ARG A 207 8.46 22.14 0.17
C ARG A 207 7.73 21.86 -1.14
N TRP A 208 6.77 20.94 -1.16
CA TRP A 208 5.89 20.74 -2.33
C TRP A 208 5.15 22.02 -2.68
N TYR A 209 4.55 22.68 -1.69
CA TYR A 209 3.78 23.91 -1.88
C TYR A 209 4.62 25.04 -2.49
N ARG A 210 5.88 25.21 -2.06
CA ARG A 210 6.76 26.29 -2.51
C ARG A 210 7.53 25.98 -3.79
N GLU A 211 7.91 24.72 -4.00
CA GLU A 211 8.91 24.33 -5.01
C GLU A 211 8.39 23.28 -5.99
N GLY A 212 7.19 22.73 -5.80
CA GLY A 212 6.67 21.63 -6.63
C GLY A 212 7.32 20.27 -6.35
N TYR A 213 8.01 20.10 -5.21
CA TYR A 213 8.60 18.81 -4.80
C TYR A 213 7.56 17.68 -4.77
N ARG A 214 7.76 16.58 -5.52
CA ARG A 214 6.77 15.49 -5.69
C ARG A 214 5.46 15.91 -6.35
N SER A 215 5.49 16.97 -7.17
CA SER A 215 4.41 17.29 -8.09
C SER A 215 4.55 16.53 -9.41
N ALA A 216 3.43 16.05 -9.96
CA ALA A 216 3.40 15.49 -11.30
C ALA A 216 3.81 16.50 -12.39
N THR A 217 3.57 17.80 -12.19
CA THR A 217 3.87 18.86 -13.18
C THR A 217 5.11 19.68 -12.85
N GLY A 218 5.80 19.38 -11.75
CA GLY A 218 6.93 20.14 -11.26
C GLY A 218 6.59 21.46 -10.54
N VAL A 219 5.29 21.77 -10.36
CA VAL A 219 4.81 22.94 -9.59
C VAL A 219 3.63 22.54 -8.69
N CYS A 220 3.36 23.29 -7.61
CA CYS A 220 2.17 23.07 -6.79
C CYS A 220 0.90 23.54 -7.52
N PHE A 221 -0.15 22.71 -7.55
CA PHE A 221 -1.50 23.01 -8.03
C PHE A 221 -2.52 22.14 -7.29
N GLY A 222 -3.83 22.32 -7.50
CA GLY A 222 -4.91 21.55 -6.81
C GLY A 222 -5.13 21.93 -5.34
N LEU A 223 -4.15 22.57 -4.69
CA LEU A 223 -4.16 22.81 -3.25
C LEU A 223 -5.42 23.53 -2.70
N GLY A 224 -6.16 22.82 -1.85
CA GLY A 224 -7.30 23.37 -1.11
C GLY A 224 -6.94 24.51 -0.13
N HIS A 225 -7.88 25.45 0.07
CA HIS A 225 -7.69 26.64 0.91
C HIS A 225 -7.32 26.33 2.37
N ALA A 226 -7.91 25.28 2.96
CA ALA A 226 -7.63 24.89 4.35
C ALA A 226 -6.17 24.42 4.50
N THR A 227 -5.71 23.56 3.59
CA THR A 227 -4.33 23.07 3.57
C THR A 227 -3.34 24.21 3.37
N ARG A 228 -3.59 25.11 2.41
CA ARG A 228 -2.73 26.30 2.22
C ARG A 228 -2.60 27.12 3.51
N ARG A 229 -3.71 27.39 4.19
CA ARG A 229 -3.72 28.14 5.45
C ARG A 229 -2.94 27.41 6.55
N ALA A 230 -3.06 26.09 6.64
CA ALA A 230 -2.29 25.29 7.60
C ALA A 230 -0.79 25.32 7.30
N LEU A 231 -0.38 25.22 6.03
CA LEU A 231 1.04 25.30 5.65
C LEU A 231 1.64 26.68 5.96
N GLU A 232 0.90 27.76 5.70
CA GLU A 232 1.35 29.11 6.05
C GLU A 232 1.40 29.34 7.57
N ARG A 233 0.42 28.80 8.31
CA ARG A 233 0.43 28.80 9.78
C ARG A 233 1.66 28.07 10.31
N TYR A 234 1.93 26.86 9.82
CA TYR A 234 3.12 26.09 10.18
C TYR A 234 4.41 26.83 9.86
N ALA A 235 4.52 27.43 8.68
CA ALA A 235 5.69 28.21 8.30
C ALA A 235 5.94 29.41 9.23
N ALA A 236 4.87 30.00 9.77
CA ALA A 236 4.95 31.14 10.68
C ALA A 236 5.19 30.75 12.15
N THR A 237 4.62 29.63 12.62
CA THR A 237 4.61 29.27 14.06
C THR A 237 5.49 28.08 14.41
N GLY A 238 5.82 27.23 13.44
CA GLY A 238 6.47 25.95 13.64
C GLY A 238 5.58 24.85 14.26
N ASP A 239 4.29 25.12 14.49
CA ASP A 239 3.34 24.13 15.03
C ASP A 239 2.94 23.11 13.95
N PRO A 240 3.36 21.84 14.04
CA PRO A 240 3.08 20.85 13.00
C PRO A 240 1.61 20.43 12.95
N TYR A 241 0.80 20.72 13.97
CA TYR A 241 -0.64 20.45 13.97
C TYR A 241 -1.43 21.70 13.61
N ALA A 242 -1.11 22.27 12.46
CA ALA A 242 -1.61 23.56 12.00
C ALA A 242 -3.03 23.52 11.40
N GLY A 243 -3.76 22.40 11.47
CA GLY A 243 -5.17 22.36 11.09
C GLY A 243 -6.05 23.15 12.04
N ASP A 244 -7.04 23.88 11.51
CA ASP A 244 -8.05 24.58 12.32
C ASP A 244 -9.43 23.92 12.24
N GLU A 245 -10.30 24.27 13.19
CA GLU A 245 -11.67 23.73 13.32
C GLU A 245 -12.56 24.02 12.10
N ALA A 246 -12.18 24.99 11.26
CA ALA A 246 -12.88 25.26 10.00
C ALA A 246 -12.46 24.29 8.86
N GLY A 247 -11.35 23.58 9.02
CA GLY A 247 -10.86 22.58 8.05
C GLY A 247 -11.67 21.29 8.10
N ALA A 248 -12.87 21.29 7.53
CA ALA A 248 -13.76 20.12 7.41
C ALA A 248 -13.71 19.43 6.03
N GLY A 249 -12.75 19.84 5.19
CA GLY A 249 -12.52 19.25 3.87
C GLY A 249 -11.91 17.85 3.93
N ASN A 250 -11.95 17.18 2.79
CA ASN A 250 -11.49 15.80 2.56
C ASN A 250 -9.98 15.61 2.44
N GLY A 251 -9.19 16.69 2.49
CA GLY A 251 -7.73 16.65 2.34
C GLY A 251 -6.98 15.61 3.20
N PRO A 252 -7.43 15.24 4.41
CA PRO A 252 -6.81 14.15 5.17
C PRO A 252 -7.06 12.76 4.58
N LEU A 253 -8.22 12.54 3.94
CA LEU A 253 -8.64 11.25 3.40
C LEU A 253 -7.86 10.86 2.16
N MET A 254 -7.53 11.85 1.32
CA MET A 254 -6.86 11.64 0.02
C MET A 254 -5.45 11.03 0.13
N ARG A 255 -4.82 11.14 1.30
CA ARG A 255 -3.40 10.80 1.50
C ARG A 255 -3.17 9.71 2.56
N LEU A 256 -4.19 8.91 2.89
CA LEU A 256 -4.17 8.08 4.08
C LEU A 256 -3.47 6.71 3.91
N ALA A 257 -3.53 6.13 2.72
CA ALA A 257 -2.95 4.81 2.42
C ALA A 257 -1.50 4.64 2.88
N PRO A 258 -0.56 5.59 2.65
CA PRO A 258 0.81 5.45 3.13
C PRO A 258 0.95 5.19 4.63
N LEU A 259 0.15 5.87 5.45
CA LEU A 259 0.15 5.68 6.90
C LEU A 259 -0.32 4.28 7.27
N VAL A 260 -1.43 3.82 6.68
CA VAL A 260 -2.00 2.50 7.00
C VAL A 260 -1.07 1.38 6.54
N LEU A 261 -0.40 1.53 5.39
CA LEU A 261 0.57 0.55 4.89
C LEU A 261 1.74 0.35 5.85
N ALA A 262 2.27 1.43 6.43
CA ALA A 262 3.42 1.39 7.34
C ALA A 262 3.07 1.11 8.81
N TYR A 263 1.86 1.45 9.24
CA TYR A 263 1.43 1.33 10.64
C TYR A 263 0.23 0.39 10.82
N GLU A 264 -0.03 -0.51 9.87
CA GLU A 264 -1.17 -1.45 9.87
C GLU A 264 -1.34 -2.18 11.21
N ASN A 265 -0.21 -2.61 11.78
CA ASN A 265 -0.13 -3.41 13.00
C ASN A 265 0.05 -2.55 14.27
N HIS A 266 0.15 -1.23 14.15
CA HIS A 266 0.33 -0.35 15.29
C HIS A 266 -0.98 -0.27 16.10
N PRO A 267 -0.95 -0.48 17.44
CA PRO A 267 -2.15 -0.48 18.26
C PRO A 267 -2.90 0.86 18.20
N ASP A 268 -2.17 1.97 18.11
CA ASP A 268 -2.71 3.33 18.02
C ASP A 268 -2.95 3.85 16.59
N LEU A 269 -3.12 2.99 15.58
CA LEU A 269 -3.29 3.41 14.18
C LEU A 269 -4.31 4.54 14.00
N LEU A 270 -5.47 4.48 14.67
CA LEU A 270 -6.51 5.51 14.55
C LEU A 270 -6.05 6.86 15.14
N SER A 271 -5.33 6.83 16.26
CA SER A 271 -4.72 8.03 16.86
C SER A 271 -3.66 8.63 15.94
N LEU A 272 -2.82 7.80 15.29
CA LEU A 272 -1.87 8.24 14.28
C LEU A 272 -2.58 8.87 13.07
N ALA A 273 -3.67 8.27 12.60
CA ALA A 273 -4.49 8.80 11.50
C ALA A 273 -5.09 10.17 11.85
N ARG A 274 -5.64 10.33 13.05
CA ARG A 274 -6.10 11.62 13.57
C ARG A 274 -4.96 12.64 13.64
N ARG A 275 -3.79 12.27 14.14
CA ARG A 275 -2.62 13.15 14.20
C ARG A 275 -2.15 13.57 12.80
N ALA A 276 -2.14 12.65 11.83
CA ALA A 276 -1.81 12.97 10.44
C ALA A 276 -2.83 13.92 9.81
N ALA A 277 -4.12 13.78 10.12
CA ALA A 277 -5.16 14.70 9.68
C ALA A 277 -4.98 16.11 10.29
N ARG A 278 -4.67 16.17 11.60
CA ARG A 278 -4.46 17.41 12.37
C ARG A 278 -3.35 18.31 11.83
N THR A 279 -2.46 17.79 11.01
CA THR A 279 -1.42 18.60 10.35
C THR A 279 -2.02 19.71 9.50
N THR A 280 -3.16 19.44 8.83
CA THR A 280 -3.78 20.41 7.91
C THR A 280 -5.26 20.68 8.17
N HIS A 281 -5.96 19.80 8.88
CA HIS A 281 -7.41 19.89 9.13
C HIS A 281 -7.72 19.66 10.61
N GLY A 282 -8.56 20.50 11.23
CA GLY A 282 -8.89 20.41 12.65
C GLY A 282 -10.36 20.14 12.97
N ALA A 283 -11.26 20.15 11.97
CA ALA A 283 -12.68 19.91 12.21
C ALA A 283 -12.95 18.48 12.69
N ARG A 284 -13.84 18.32 13.67
CA ARG A 284 -14.15 17.04 14.32
C ARG A 284 -14.47 15.95 13.29
N GLU A 285 -15.35 16.25 12.34
CA GLU A 285 -15.80 15.32 11.32
C GLU A 285 -14.72 14.90 10.32
N ALA A 286 -13.74 15.75 10.01
CA ALA A 286 -12.64 15.40 9.12
C ALA A 286 -11.67 14.46 9.83
N LEU A 287 -11.38 14.73 11.11
CA LEU A 287 -10.56 13.86 11.94
C LEU A 287 -11.20 12.48 12.12
N GLU A 288 -12.49 12.44 12.46
CA GLU A 288 -13.22 11.18 12.64
C GLU A 288 -13.41 10.42 11.31
N ALA A 289 -13.67 11.10 10.19
CA ALA A 289 -13.75 10.45 8.88
C ALA A 289 -12.41 9.80 8.50
N THR A 290 -11.29 10.43 8.87
CA THR A 290 -9.95 9.86 8.66
C THR A 290 -9.74 8.59 9.49
N GLU A 291 -10.22 8.56 10.74
CA GLU A 291 -10.16 7.35 11.58
C GLU A 291 -11.02 6.22 10.98
N VAL A 292 -12.22 6.53 10.48
CA VAL A 292 -13.08 5.55 9.81
C VAL A 292 -12.39 4.98 8.57
N LEU A 293 -11.79 5.82 7.72
CA LEU A 293 -11.05 5.36 6.54
C LEU A 293 -9.80 4.55 6.94
N ALA A 294 -9.06 4.94 7.98
CA ALA A 294 -7.91 4.20 8.47
C ALA A 294 -8.30 2.77 8.90
N TRP A 295 -9.43 2.64 9.60
CA TRP A 295 -9.99 1.33 9.96
C TRP A 295 -10.38 0.53 8.72
N LEU A 296 -11.13 1.13 7.78
CA LEU A 296 -11.56 0.48 6.54
C LEU A 296 -10.37 -0.06 5.75
N LEU A 297 -9.31 0.74 5.58
CA LEU A 297 -8.10 0.34 4.87
C LEU A 297 -7.39 -0.81 5.59
N ARG A 298 -7.23 -0.73 6.92
CA ARG A 298 -6.60 -1.82 7.70
C ARG A 298 -7.36 -3.12 7.54
N GLU A 299 -8.69 -3.10 7.68
CA GLU A 299 -9.49 -4.32 7.57
C GLU A 299 -9.50 -4.85 6.12
N ALA A 300 -9.53 -3.99 5.11
CA ALA A 300 -9.44 -4.40 3.70
C ALA A 300 -8.09 -5.05 3.36
N LEU A 301 -6.98 -4.48 3.86
CA LEU A 301 -5.64 -5.05 3.72
C LEU A 301 -5.49 -6.42 4.41
N ARG A 302 -6.28 -6.66 5.46
CA ARG A 302 -6.39 -7.94 6.18
C ARG A 302 -7.38 -8.93 5.56
N GLY A 303 -7.97 -8.58 4.42
CA GLY A 303 -8.87 -9.47 3.68
C GLY A 303 -10.30 -9.52 4.23
N ALA A 304 -10.73 -8.52 5.01
CA ALA A 304 -12.13 -8.45 5.45
C ALA A 304 -13.08 -8.38 4.23
N PRO A 305 -14.19 -9.13 4.25
CA PRO A 305 -15.14 -9.13 3.15
C PRO A 305 -15.88 -7.78 3.06
N LYS A 306 -16.36 -7.43 1.85
CA LYS A 306 -17.02 -6.15 1.57
C LYS A 306 -18.17 -5.85 2.55
N GLU A 307 -18.95 -6.86 2.90
CA GLU A 307 -20.08 -6.74 3.82
C GLU A 307 -19.62 -6.34 5.23
N ALA A 308 -18.47 -6.84 5.69
CA ALA A 308 -17.90 -6.47 6.98
C ALA A 308 -17.37 -5.03 6.98
N LEU A 309 -16.73 -4.61 5.88
CA LEU A 309 -16.25 -3.23 5.69
C LEU A 309 -17.42 -2.24 5.73
N LEU A 310 -18.47 -2.49 4.94
CA LEU A 310 -19.66 -1.63 4.86
C LEU A 310 -20.53 -1.67 6.12
N ALA A 311 -20.43 -2.71 6.94
CA ALA A 311 -21.13 -2.76 8.23
C ALA A 311 -20.59 -1.72 9.23
N LEU A 312 -19.32 -1.32 9.12
CA LEU A 312 -18.67 -0.31 9.99
C LEU A 312 -18.91 -0.58 11.48
N LYS A 313 -18.93 -1.87 11.89
CA LYS A 313 -19.43 -2.30 13.21
C LYS A 313 -18.80 -1.54 14.39
N PRO A 314 -17.49 -1.28 14.44
CA PRO A 314 -16.89 -0.56 15.58
C PRO A 314 -17.37 0.88 15.74
N PHE A 315 -17.91 1.49 14.68
CA PHE A 315 -18.37 2.87 14.68
C PHE A 315 -19.89 2.99 14.89
N ARG A 316 -20.64 1.87 14.90
CA ARG A 316 -22.09 1.88 15.14
C ARG A 316 -22.39 2.27 16.58
N GLY A 317 -23.18 3.33 16.76
CA GLY A 317 -23.52 3.86 18.09
C GLY A 317 -22.38 4.64 18.77
N ALA A 318 -21.25 4.86 18.09
CA ALA A 318 -20.17 5.69 18.61
C ALA A 318 -20.57 7.18 18.64
N ASP A 319 -19.99 7.94 19.57
CA ASP A 319 -20.15 9.40 19.61
C ASP A 319 -19.34 10.06 18.50
N LEU A 320 -19.91 10.08 17.30
CA LEU A 320 -19.38 10.76 16.12
C LEU A 320 -20.14 12.06 15.86
N HIS A 321 -19.51 12.98 15.13
CA HIS A 321 -20.16 14.15 14.56
C HIS A 321 -21.43 13.74 13.79
N PRO A 322 -22.55 14.48 13.90
CA PRO A 322 -23.84 14.05 13.31
C PRO A 322 -23.79 13.75 11.81
N ALA A 323 -22.97 14.48 11.05
CA ALA A 323 -22.81 14.22 9.62
C ALA A 323 -22.14 12.87 9.34
N LEU A 324 -21.07 12.55 10.07
CA LEU A 324 -20.37 11.26 9.91
C LEU A 324 -21.21 10.10 10.47
N ARG A 325 -21.93 10.32 11.57
CA ARG A 325 -22.87 9.32 12.12
C ARG A 325 -23.88 8.87 11.07
N ARG A 326 -24.48 9.79 10.31
CA ARG A 326 -25.39 9.44 9.21
C ARG A 326 -24.73 8.58 8.14
N VAL A 327 -23.47 8.84 7.82
CA VAL A 327 -22.71 8.02 6.86
C VAL A 327 -22.53 6.61 7.42
N VAL A 328 -21.96 6.49 8.62
CA VAL A 328 -21.74 5.21 9.30
C VAL A 328 -23.04 4.42 9.46
N GLU A 329 -24.16 5.11 9.69
CA GLU A 329 -25.47 4.49 9.86
C GLU A 329 -26.09 3.94 8.56
N GLY A 330 -25.53 4.25 7.40
CA GLY A 330 -25.95 3.73 6.10
C GLY A 330 -26.27 4.79 5.06
N GLY A 331 -25.98 6.07 5.31
CA GLY A 331 -26.24 7.15 4.36
C GLY A 331 -25.54 6.98 3.01
N PHE A 332 -24.46 6.18 2.94
CA PHE A 332 -23.74 5.87 1.70
C PHE A 332 -24.46 4.87 0.78
N TRP A 333 -25.60 4.29 1.17
CA TRP A 333 -26.34 3.39 0.27
C TRP A 333 -27.03 4.15 -0.88
N GLU A 334 -27.36 5.41 -0.65
CA GLU A 334 -27.95 6.30 -1.65
C GLU A 334 -26.87 6.91 -2.55
N ALA A 335 -27.18 7.08 -3.83
CA ALA A 335 -26.27 7.71 -4.76
C ALA A 335 -26.15 9.21 -4.43
N PRO A 336 -24.93 9.76 -4.27
CA PRO A 336 -24.78 11.18 -4.03
C PRO A 336 -25.09 11.98 -5.30
N GLU A 337 -25.58 13.22 -5.13
CA GLU A 337 -25.93 14.12 -6.23
C GLU A 337 -24.69 14.71 -6.95
N GLU A 338 -23.55 14.75 -6.25
CA GLU A 338 -22.25 15.21 -6.77
C GLU A 338 -21.09 14.58 -5.96
N GLY A 339 -19.85 14.75 -6.41
CA GLY A 339 -18.65 14.45 -5.62
C GLY A 339 -18.40 15.54 -4.57
N PRO A 340 -18.56 15.27 -3.26
CA PRO A 340 -18.48 16.33 -2.26
C PRO A 340 -17.03 16.60 -1.82
N GLY A 341 -16.68 17.86 -1.57
CA GLY A 341 -15.40 18.23 -0.92
C GLY A 341 -15.42 18.21 0.62
N TYR A 342 -16.57 17.94 1.22
CA TYR A 342 -16.75 17.80 2.67
C TYR A 342 -16.42 16.36 3.11
N ALA A 343 -15.56 16.18 4.13
CA ALA A 343 -14.96 14.88 4.42
C ALA A 343 -15.96 13.72 4.64
N PRO A 344 -17.03 13.86 5.45
CA PRO A 344 -18.07 12.82 5.53
C PRO A 344 -18.75 12.52 4.20
N GLY A 345 -18.98 13.54 3.37
CA GLY A 345 -19.59 13.39 2.05
C GLY A 345 -18.70 12.64 1.07
N THR A 346 -17.41 12.97 1.02
CA THR A 346 -16.41 12.26 0.22
C THR A 346 -16.32 10.79 0.63
N LEU A 347 -16.24 10.53 1.94
CA LEU A 347 -16.22 9.15 2.46
C LEU A 347 -17.50 8.39 2.09
N ALA A 348 -18.66 9.03 2.19
CA ALA A 348 -19.93 8.43 1.78
C ALA A 348 -19.96 8.11 0.28
N ALA A 349 -19.48 9.02 -0.57
CA ALA A 349 -19.42 8.82 -2.02
C ALA A 349 -18.47 7.67 -2.41
N ALA A 350 -17.31 7.57 -1.76
CA ALA A 350 -16.39 6.46 -1.96
C ALA A 350 -16.98 5.12 -1.49
N LEU A 351 -17.66 5.10 -0.33
CA LEU A 351 -18.36 3.92 0.18
C LEU A 351 -19.53 3.50 -0.72
N TRP A 352 -20.29 4.44 -1.26
CA TRP A 352 -21.34 4.19 -2.24
C TRP A 352 -20.77 3.51 -3.49
N ALA A 353 -19.72 4.08 -4.07
CA ALA A 353 -19.07 3.54 -5.27
C ALA A 353 -18.49 2.14 -5.00
N PHE A 354 -17.91 1.91 -3.82
CA PHE A 354 -17.41 0.61 -3.37
C PHE A 354 -18.52 -0.42 -3.16
N ALA A 355 -19.67 0.01 -2.62
CA ALA A 355 -20.83 -0.83 -2.41
C ALA A 355 -21.50 -1.27 -3.72
N ARG A 356 -21.58 -0.36 -4.70
CA ARG A 356 -22.26 -0.61 -5.98
C ARG A 356 -21.36 -1.24 -7.04
N GLY A 357 -20.07 -0.92 -7.03
CA GLY A 357 -19.10 -1.50 -7.97
C GLY A 357 -18.87 -2.98 -7.69
N ARG A 358 -18.90 -3.80 -8.74
CA ARG A 358 -18.61 -5.25 -8.69
C ARG A 358 -17.11 -5.52 -8.72
N ASP A 359 -16.36 -4.66 -9.41
CA ASP A 359 -14.91 -4.67 -9.52
C ASP A 359 -14.33 -3.25 -9.35
N PHE A 360 -12.99 -3.16 -9.37
CA PHE A 360 -12.27 -1.89 -9.24
C PHE A 360 -12.64 -0.91 -10.36
N GLU A 361 -12.76 -1.38 -11.60
CA GLU A 361 -13.01 -0.54 -12.77
C GLU A 361 -14.41 0.09 -12.72
N GLU A 362 -15.43 -0.71 -12.42
CA GLU A 362 -16.81 -0.24 -12.32
C GLU A 362 -16.98 0.75 -11.17
N GLY A 363 -16.50 0.44 -9.97
CA GLY A 363 -16.64 1.35 -8.84
C GLY A 363 -15.84 2.64 -9.05
N MET A 364 -14.67 2.59 -9.68
CA MET A 364 -13.89 3.79 -10.00
C MET A 364 -14.66 4.71 -10.93
N ARG A 365 -15.30 4.15 -11.98
CA ARG A 365 -16.15 4.92 -12.88
C ARG A 365 -17.33 5.52 -12.15
N LEU A 366 -17.99 4.78 -11.26
CA LEU A 366 -19.07 5.33 -10.44
C LEU A 366 -18.58 6.53 -9.62
N ALA A 367 -17.43 6.41 -8.97
CA ALA A 367 -16.85 7.46 -8.12
C ALA A 367 -16.56 8.74 -8.92
N VAL A 368 -15.78 8.66 -10.01
CA VAL A 368 -15.33 9.86 -10.75
C VAL A 368 -16.46 10.51 -11.57
N ASN A 369 -17.46 9.74 -12.01
CA ASN A 369 -18.60 10.29 -12.76
C ASN A 369 -19.63 11.00 -11.87
N LEU A 370 -19.39 11.11 -10.56
CA LEU A 370 -20.12 12.04 -9.70
C LEU A 370 -19.77 13.50 -9.99
N GLY A 371 -18.66 13.79 -10.68
CA GLY A 371 -18.20 15.16 -10.89
C GLY A 371 -17.88 15.83 -9.55
N GLY A 372 -17.97 17.16 -9.49
CA GLY A 372 -17.62 17.92 -8.28
C GLY A 372 -16.15 17.70 -7.91
N ASP A 373 -15.89 17.34 -6.66
CA ASP A 373 -14.56 16.97 -6.14
C ASP A 373 -14.23 15.50 -6.51
N ALA A 374 -14.17 15.24 -7.81
CA ALA A 374 -14.13 13.91 -8.40
C ALA A 374 -12.77 13.21 -8.24
N ASP A 375 -11.68 13.98 -8.27
CA ASP A 375 -10.31 13.51 -7.97
C ASP A 375 -10.23 12.97 -6.55
N THR A 376 -10.69 13.73 -5.55
CA THR A 376 -10.60 13.25 -4.16
C THR A 376 -11.53 12.08 -3.89
N VAL A 377 -12.76 12.09 -4.42
CA VAL A 377 -13.67 10.94 -4.30
C VAL A 377 -13.07 9.71 -4.99
N GLY A 378 -12.46 9.89 -6.17
CA GLY A 378 -11.72 8.86 -6.89
C GLY A 378 -10.55 8.30 -6.08
N ALA A 379 -9.73 9.16 -5.48
CA ALA A 379 -8.58 8.79 -4.68
C ALA A 379 -8.98 8.02 -3.41
N VAL A 380 -10.02 8.46 -2.69
CA VAL A 380 -10.53 7.76 -1.50
C VAL A 380 -11.13 6.40 -1.86
N TYR A 381 -11.93 6.34 -2.92
CA TYR A 381 -12.42 5.06 -3.46
C TYR A 381 -11.23 4.16 -3.86
N GLY A 382 -10.25 4.71 -4.56
CA GLY A 382 -9.09 4.00 -5.08
C GLY A 382 -8.24 3.36 -3.99
N GLN A 383 -8.07 4.03 -2.85
CA GLN A 383 -7.41 3.46 -1.68
C GLN A 383 -8.14 2.23 -1.14
N LEU A 384 -9.46 2.34 -0.93
CA LEU A 384 -10.26 1.26 -0.36
C LEU A 384 -10.45 0.09 -1.32
N ALA A 385 -10.85 0.39 -2.56
CA ALA A 385 -11.04 -0.61 -3.60
C ALA A 385 -9.71 -1.27 -3.99
N GLY A 386 -8.61 -0.51 -3.99
CA GLY A 386 -7.28 -1.03 -4.22
C GLY A 386 -6.82 -1.99 -3.12
N ALA A 387 -7.05 -1.66 -1.84
CA ALA A 387 -6.80 -2.56 -0.72
C ALA A 387 -7.66 -3.83 -0.76
N TYR A 388 -8.89 -3.72 -1.26
CA TYR A 388 -9.86 -4.82 -1.31
C TYR A 388 -9.67 -5.75 -2.51
N TYR A 389 -9.49 -5.20 -3.72
CA TYR A 389 -9.36 -5.98 -4.95
C TYR A 389 -7.92 -6.31 -5.33
N GLY A 390 -6.95 -5.53 -4.84
CA GLY A 390 -5.54 -5.69 -5.14
C GLY A 390 -5.10 -5.04 -6.46
N LEU A 391 -3.78 -4.83 -6.62
CA LEU A 391 -3.18 -4.20 -7.81
C LEU A 391 -3.54 -4.96 -9.09
N GLY A 392 -3.55 -6.29 -9.06
CA GLY A 392 -3.88 -7.13 -10.20
C GLY A 392 -5.28 -6.91 -10.77
N ALA A 393 -6.20 -6.36 -9.98
CA ALA A 393 -7.56 -6.02 -10.41
C ALA A 393 -7.68 -4.60 -10.99
N ILE A 394 -6.68 -3.74 -10.81
CA ILE A 394 -6.65 -2.40 -11.43
C ILE A 394 -6.38 -2.56 -12.93
N PRO A 395 -7.18 -1.95 -13.81
CA PRO A 395 -6.95 -2.04 -15.25
C PRO A 395 -5.53 -1.66 -15.64
N GLY A 396 -4.78 -2.59 -16.25
CA GLY A 396 -3.39 -2.33 -16.64
C GLY A 396 -3.24 -1.15 -17.63
N ARG A 397 -4.31 -0.78 -18.33
CA ARG A 397 -4.36 0.41 -19.20
C ARG A 397 -4.45 1.74 -18.45
N TRP A 398 -4.83 1.72 -17.18
CA TRP A 398 -4.75 2.86 -16.28
C TRP A 398 -3.42 2.90 -15.54
N LEU A 399 -2.85 1.74 -15.21
CA LEU A 399 -1.51 1.68 -14.60
C LEU A 399 -0.40 2.11 -15.57
N ARG A 400 -0.41 1.64 -16.82
CA ARG A 400 0.66 1.93 -17.80
C ARG A 400 0.96 3.43 -18.02
N PRO A 401 -0.02 4.33 -18.16
CA PRO A 401 0.25 5.76 -18.30
C PRO A 401 0.39 6.49 -16.96
N LEU A 402 0.18 5.82 -15.82
CA LEU A 402 0.21 6.46 -14.51
C LEU A 402 1.60 7.06 -14.24
N HIS A 403 1.64 8.35 -13.95
CA HIS A 403 2.89 9.04 -13.68
C HIS A 403 3.53 8.54 -12.38
N LEU A 404 4.84 8.29 -12.41
CA LEU A 404 5.63 7.72 -11.29
C LEU A 404 5.11 6.38 -10.78
N ARG A 405 4.58 5.53 -11.66
CA ARG A 405 4.06 4.21 -11.30
C ARG A 405 5.11 3.38 -10.56
N GLU A 406 6.30 3.23 -11.12
CA GLU A 406 7.36 2.38 -10.56
C GLU A 406 7.82 2.88 -9.19
N GLU A 407 7.90 4.20 -9.00
CA GLU A 407 8.20 4.80 -7.70
C GLU A 407 7.08 4.58 -6.68
N LEU A 408 5.81 4.67 -7.08
CA LEU A 408 4.67 4.34 -6.23
C LEU A 408 4.70 2.87 -5.80
N GLU A 409 5.00 1.95 -6.72
CA GLU A 409 5.15 0.52 -6.42
C GLU A 409 6.27 0.29 -5.41
N ALA A 410 7.44 0.91 -5.63
CA ALA A 410 8.58 0.81 -4.72
C ALA A 410 8.27 1.36 -3.32
N LEU A 411 7.62 2.52 -3.23
CA LEU A 411 7.23 3.12 -1.95
C LEU A 411 6.20 2.26 -1.21
N ALA A 412 5.21 1.71 -1.90
CA ALA A 412 4.19 0.85 -1.28
C ALA A 412 4.83 -0.41 -0.66
N LEU A 413 5.76 -1.05 -1.39
CA LEU A 413 6.49 -2.20 -0.90
C LEU A 413 7.40 -1.84 0.28
N ALA A 414 8.09 -0.70 0.23
CA ALA A 414 8.92 -0.24 1.34
C ALA A 414 8.09 0.04 2.61
N LEU A 415 6.91 0.66 2.47
CA LEU A 415 6.00 0.91 3.59
C LEU A 415 5.46 -0.40 4.16
N TYR A 416 5.12 -1.37 3.30
CA TYR A 416 4.70 -2.70 3.75
C TYR A 416 5.83 -3.44 4.48
N ARG A 417 7.08 -3.38 3.99
CA ARG A 417 8.26 -3.89 4.70
C ARG A 417 8.37 -3.26 6.10
N MET A 418 8.20 -1.95 6.18
CA MET A 418 8.25 -1.22 7.46
C MET A 418 7.20 -1.69 8.47
N SER A 419 6.00 -2.12 8.04
CA SER A 419 4.95 -2.59 8.97
C SER A 419 5.14 -4.01 9.49
N MET A 420 6.06 -4.77 8.87
CA MET A 420 6.46 -6.11 9.31
C MET A 420 7.67 -6.06 10.25
N ALA A 421 8.49 -5.00 10.15
CA ALA A 421 9.58 -4.78 11.09
C ALA A 421 9.04 -4.52 12.51
N SER A 422 9.71 -5.05 13.53
CA SER A 422 9.39 -4.73 14.93
C SER A 422 9.35 -3.20 15.11
N PRO A 423 8.43 -2.66 15.93
CA PRO A 423 8.36 -1.23 16.20
C PRO A 423 9.75 -0.75 16.61
N ARG A 424 10.31 0.21 15.87
CA ARG A 424 11.48 0.93 16.36
C ARG A 424 10.99 1.71 17.59
N GLU A 425 11.41 1.28 18.78
CA GLU A 425 11.16 1.98 20.04
C GLU A 425 11.60 3.46 19.98
#